data_AF-A0A6A3VRN4-F1
#
_entry.id   AF-A0A6A3VRN4-F1
#
_cell.length_a   1.000
_cell.length_b   1.000
_cell.length_c   1.000
_cell.angle_alpha   90.00
_cell.angle_beta   90.00
_cell.angle_gamma   90.00
#
_symmetry.space_group_name_H-M   'P 1'
#
loop_
_entity.id
_entity.type
_entity.pdbx_description
1 polymer ?
#
loop_
_entity_poly.entity_id
_entity_poly.type
_entity_poly.pdbx_seq_one_letter_code
_entity_poly.pdbx_strand_id
1 'polypeptide(L)'
;MARTHKTAHIKAQMAERARQEEEARSKVVSARTRSQRSQALQDARDSRASQSGPMRPQKALHPLVMMPMRRKTRKRSKRKKRSLKKRKKMKKMQTKKIHVARRNADLRKQVRFQGLPDSEIPLVPDKWEPYQRKYICTHGWKERERSTGKRTSHKLRRTECPFQMLAQVVMRRGGTWGIVTKREVYSHNHPISDGIYRSYPDIRQVPVGSALMPGIELLVDADAGTSSIYNYIRENSNHCVTMDDVRNLVARMHKKGKLSL
;
A
#
# COMPACT_ATOMS: atom_id res chain seq x y z
N MET A 1 24.25 -34.97 -22.92
CA MET A 1 24.08 -34.10 -24.10
C MET A 1 22.66 -33.54 -24.33
N ALA A 2 21.63 -33.87 -23.52
CA ALA A 2 20.24 -33.43 -23.77
C ALA A 2 19.82 -32.04 -23.23
N ARG A 3 20.64 -31.39 -22.38
CA ARG A 3 20.33 -30.07 -21.80
C ARG A 3 20.60 -28.91 -22.76
N THR A 4 21.55 -29.07 -23.68
CA THR A 4 21.95 -28.05 -24.66
C THR A 4 20.92 -27.86 -25.77
N HIS A 5 20.20 -28.93 -26.14
CA HIS A 5 19.17 -28.87 -27.17
C HIS A 5 17.92 -28.10 -26.71
N LYS A 6 17.50 -28.24 -25.45
CA LYS A 6 16.37 -27.49 -24.89
C LYS A 6 16.67 -26.00 -24.75
N THR A 7 17.88 -25.65 -24.33
CA THR A 7 18.29 -24.24 -24.22
C THR A 7 18.48 -23.58 -25.59
N ALA A 8 18.96 -24.32 -26.60
CA ALA A 8 19.02 -23.85 -27.98
C ALA A 8 17.61 -23.61 -28.56
N HIS A 9 16.66 -24.52 -28.33
CA HIS A 9 15.28 -24.35 -28.79
C HIS A 9 14.58 -23.13 -28.16
N ILE A 10 14.77 -22.91 -26.85
CA ILE A 10 14.21 -21.73 -26.17
C ILE A 10 14.85 -20.44 -26.70
N LYS A 11 16.18 -20.42 -26.92
CA LYS A 11 16.86 -19.26 -27.50
C LYS A 11 16.38 -18.96 -28.93
N ALA A 12 16.17 -19.99 -29.75
CA ALA A 12 15.63 -19.84 -31.10
C ALA A 12 14.19 -19.29 -31.09
N GLN A 13 13.33 -19.78 -30.20
CA GLN A 13 11.97 -19.26 -30.02
C GLN A 13 11.95 -17.80 -29.56
N MET A 14 12.84 -17.43 -28.65
CA MET A 14 12.97 -16.04 -28.18
C MET A 14 13.49 -15.10 -29.27
N ALA A 15 14.43 -15.57 -30.10
CA ALA A 15 14.96 -14.80 -31.23
C ALA A 15 13.91 -14.61 -32.34
N GLU A 16 13.14 -15.65 -32.67
CA GLU A 16 12.05 -15.58 -33.64
C GLU A 16 10.94 -14.63 -33.16
N ARG A 17 10.59 -14.69 -31.87
CA ARG A 17 9.64 -13.76 -31.27
C ARG A 17 10.12 -12.31 -31.32
N ALA A 18 11.42 -12.06 -31.09
CA ALA A 18 11.99 -10.73 -31.20
C ALA A 18 11.89 -10.18 -32.63
N ARG A 19 12.17 -11.01 -33.65
CA ARG A 19 11.99 -10.64 -35.07
C ARG A 19 10.54 -10.31 -35.40
N GLN A 20 9.59 -11.14 -34.96
CA GLN A 20 8.16 -10.91 -35.20
C GLN A 20 7.65 -9.63 -34.54
N GLU A 21 8.15 -9.30 -33.33
CA GLU A 21 7.79 -8.04 -32.66
C GLU A 21 8.41 -6.81 -33.34
N GLU A 22 9.62 -6.93 -33.88
CA GLU A 22 10.26 -5.85 -34.65
C GLU A 22 9.55 -5.60 -35.98
N GLU A 23 9.15 -6.66 -36.69
CA GLU A 23 8.36 -6.57 -37.91
C GLU A 23 6.97 -5.95 -37.65
N ALA A 24 6.29 -6.35 -36.57
CA ALA A 24 5.02 -5.76 -36.17
C ALA A 24 5.16 -4.27 -35.81
N ARG A 25 6.27 -3.87 -35.17
CA ARG A 25 6.58 -2.45 -34.91
C ARG A 25 6.83 -1.70 -36.20
N SER A 26 7.59 -2.27 -37.13
CA SER A 26 7.86 -1.68 -38.45
C SER A 26 6.58 -1.43 -39.23
N LYS A 27 5.62 -2.38 -39.23
CA LYS A 27 4.30 -2.23 -39.87
C LYS A 27 3.43 -1.12 -39.25
N VAL A 28 3.53 -0.91 -37.94
CA VAL A 28 2.83 0.19 -37.26
C VAL A 28 3.47 1.55 -37.58
N VAL A 29 4.79 1.57 -37.78
CA VAL A 29 5.56 2.78 -38.11
C VAL A 29 5.38 3.17 -39.59
N SER A 30 5.27 2.20 -40.50
CA SER A 30 5.12 2.44 -41.95
C SER A 30 3.68 2.76 -42.38
N ALA A 31 2.69 2.64 -41.48
CA ALA A 31 1.30 2.94 -41.76
C ALA A 31 1.07 4.44 -42.06
N ARG A 32 0.51 4.74 -43.23
CA ARG A 32 0.32 6.12 -43.72
C ARG A 32 -1.02 6.73 -43.33
N THR A 33 -1.99 5.90 -42.96
CA THR A 33 -3.34 6.35 -42.55
C THR A 33 -3.75 5.80 -41.19
N ARG A 34 -4.68 6.49 -40.53
CA ARG A 34 -5.22 6.11 -39.22
C ARG A 34 -5.85 4.72 -39.23
N SER A 35 -6.53 4.35 -40.33
CA SER A 35 -7.14 3.03 -40.51
C SER A 35 -6.08 1.93 -40.60
N GLN A 36 -5.03 2.14 -41.41
CA GLN A 36 -3.91 1.19 -41.53
C GLN A 36 -3.19 0.98 -40.20
N ARG A 37 -2.99 2.05 -39.41
CA ARG A 37 -2.37 1.95 -38.09
C ARG A 37 -3.23 1.19 -37.09
N SER A 38 -4.56 1.35 -37.15
CA SER A 38 -5.50 0.60 -36.33
C SER A 38 -5.48 -0.89 -36.68
N GLN A 39 -5.44 -1.23 -37.97
CA GLN A 39 -5.36 -2.61 -38.43
C GLN A 39 -4.05 -3.28 -37.99
N ALA A 40 -2.90 -2.63 -38.20
CA ALA A 40 -1.60 -3.17 -37.79
C ALA A 40 -1.50 -3.43 -36.27
N LEU A 41 -2.14 -2.59 -35.45
CA LEU A 41 -2.21 -2.80 -34.00
C LEU A 41 -3.13 -3.97 -33.61
N GLN A 42 -4.18 -4.22 -34.38
CA GLN A 42 -5.10 -5.33 -34.16
C GLN A 42 -4.45 -6.65 -34.57
N ASP A 43 -3.80 -6.71 -35.73
CA ASP A 43 -3.06 -7.89 -36.21
C ASP A 43 -1.93 -8.28 -35.23
N ALA A 44 -1.25 -7.29 -34.62
CA ALA A 44 -0.23 -7.52 -33.59
C ALA A 44 -0.81 -8.07 -32.27
N ARG A 45 -2.07 -7.75 -31.95
CA ARG A 45 -2.77 -8.30 -30.78
C ARG A 45 -3.24 -9.72 -31.02
N ASP A 46 -3.80 -9.99 -32.20
CA ASP A 46 -4.33 -11.29 -32.57
C ASP A 46 -3.20 -12.32 -32.73
N SER A 47 -2.05 -11.89 -33.26
CA SER A 47 -0.81 -12.68 -33.31
C SER A 47 -0.25 -13.01 -31.93
N ARG A 48 -0.42 -12.13 -30.94
CA ARG A 48 -0.03 -12.39 -29.54
C ARG A 48 -1.00 -13.34 -28.84
N ALA A 49 -2.29 -13.29 -29.21
CA ALA A 49 -3.33 -14.15 -28.64
C ALA A 49 -3.24 -15.59 -29.15
N SER A 50 -2.89 -15.78 -30.43
CA SER A 50 -2.69 -17.12 -31.03
C SER A 50 -1.41 -17.82 -30.54
N GLN A 51 -0.42 -17.08 -30.04
CA GLN A 51 0.81 -17.63 -29.44
C GLN A 51 0.68 -17.97 -27.94
N SER A 52 -0.37 -17.50 -27.27
CA SER A 52 -0.71 -17.97 -25.92
C SER A 52 -1.58 -19.23 -26.01
N GLY A 53 -0.97 -20.40 -25.76
CA GLY A 53 -1.70 -21.67 -25.65
C GLY A 53 -2.87 -21.62 -24.65
N PRO A 54 -3.77 -22.61 -24.66
CA PRO A 54 -5.07 -22.52 -23.98
C PRO A 54 -4.89 -22.18 -22.50
N MET A 55 -5.55 -21.09 -22.08
CA MET A 55 -5.67 -20.74 -20.67
C MET A 55 -6.21 -21.94 -19.90
N ARG A 56 -5.47 -22.37 -18.89
CA ARG A 56 -5.90 -23.37 -17.92
C ARG A 56 -7.27 -22.94 -17.36
N PRO A 57 -8.32 -23.79 -17.39
CA PRO A 57 -9.64 -23.39 -16.96
C PRO A 57 -9.60 -22.99 -15.48
N GLN A 58 -10.19 -21.83 -15.19
CA GLN A 58 -10.45 -21.37 -13.84
C GLN A 58 -11.35 -22.41 -13.17
N LYS A 59 -10.84 -23.09 -12.14
CA LYS A 59 -11.63 -24.04 -11.36
C LYS A 59 -12.83 -23.32 -10.77
N ALA A 60 -14.01 -23.83 -11.13
CA ALA A 60 -15.31 -23.44 -10.60
C ALA A 60 -15.32 -23.46 -9.06
N LEU A 61 -15.96 -22.44 -8.49
CA LEU A 61 -16.33 -22.39 -7.07
C LEU A 61 -17.43 -23.42 -6.81
N HIS A 62 -17.21 -24.34 -5.87
CA HIS A 62 -18.24 -25.08 -5.11
C HIS A 62 -17.61 -25.65 -3.81
N PRO A 63 -18.39 -26.05 -2.78
CA PRO A 63 -18.92 -25.23 -1.70
C PRO A 63 -18.14 -25.41 -0.37
N LEU A 64 -18.44 -24.52 0.58
CA LEU A 64 -17.91 -24.50 1.94
C LEU A 64 -18.21 -25.81 2.70
N VAL A 65 -17.18 -26.59 3.00
CA VAL A 65 -17.21 -27.55 4.11
C VAL A 65 -16.40 -26.97 5.26
N MET A 66 -17.05 -26.91 6.43
CA MET A 66 -16.54 -26.29 7.64
C MET A 66 -15.28 -27.00 8.16
N MET A 67 -14.27 -26.22 8.58
CA MET A 67 -13.26 -26.68 9.52
C MET A 67 -13.17 -25.72 10.72
N PRO A 68 -12.89 -26.23 11.93
CA PRO A 68 -13.30 -25.57 13.17
C PRO A 68 -12.37 -24.42 13.57
N MET A 69 -12.97 -23.49 14.31
CA MET A 69 -12.31 -22.38 15.00
C MET A 69 -11.10 -22.82 15.83
N ARG A 70 -10.01 -22.04 15.78
CA ARG A 70 -9.42 -21.44 17.00
C ARG A 70 -8.38 -20.33 16.69
N ARG A 71 -8.38 -19.33 17.57
CA ARG A 71 -7.39 -18.25 17.79
C ARG A 71 -7.19 -17.19 16.68
N LYS A 72 -8.17 -16.30 16.47
CA LYS A 72 -8.03 -15.12 15.55
C LYS A 72 -8.59 -13.79 16.11
N THR A 73 -8.17 -13.36 17.30
CA THR A 73 -8.64 -12.07 17.87
C THR A 73 -7.77 -10.86 17.49
N ARG A 74 -6.44 -10.99 17.29
CA ARG A 74 -5.56 -9.87 16.86
C ARG A 74 -5.70 -9.49 15.39
N LYS A 75 -5.89 -10.47 14.49
CA LYS A 75 -5.93 -10.23 13.04
C LYS A 75 -7.20 -9.48 12.60
N ARG A 76 -8.35 -9.70 13.26
CA ARG A 76 -9.66 -9.16 12.82
C ARG A 76 -9.76 -7.64 12.96
N SER A 77 -9.23 -7.05 14.04
CA SER A 77 -9.26 -5.59 14.27
C SER A 77 -8.36 -4.81 13.30
N LYS A 78 -7.14 -5.32 13.04
CA LYS A 78 -6.24 -4.74 12.03
C LYS A 78 -6.82 -4.89 10.62
N ARG A 79 -7.47 -6.02 10.31
CA ARG A 79 -8.08 -6.29 8.99
C ARG A 79 -9.29 -5.40 8.73
N LYS A 80 -10.13 -5.11 9.73
CA LYS A 80 -11.26 -4.16 9.59
C LYS A 80 -10.79 -2.70 9.47
N LYS A 81 -9.76 -2.29 10.24
CA LYS A 81 -9.09 -0.99 10.07
C LYS A 81 -8.44 -0.85 8.69
N ARG A 82 -7.78 -1.91 8.19
CA ARG A 82 -7.21 -1.95 6.83
C ARG A 82 -8.31 -1.92 5.75
N SER A 83 -9.41 -2.64 5.93
CA SER A 83 -10.57 -2.64 5.01
C SER A 83 -11.21 -1.26 4.87
N LEU A 84 -11.46 -0.53 5.97
CA LEU A 84 -11.95 0.85 5.91
C LEU A 84 -10.92 1.83 5.29
N LYS A 85 -9.62 1.60 5.52
CA LYS A 85 -8.54 2.40 4.92
C LYS A 85 -8.38 2.14 3.42
N LYS A 86 -8.54 0.89 2.98
CA LYS A 86 -8.43 0.46 1.58
C LYS A 86 -9.66 0.88 0.77
N ARG A 87 -10.87 0.86 1.36
CA ARG A 87 -12.11 1.34 0.72
C ARG A 87 -12.20 2.86 0.57
N LYS A 88 -11.50 3.65 1.39
CA LYS A 88 -11.55 5.13 1.34
C LYS A 88 -10.21 5.79 0.94
N LYS A 89 -9.27 5.06 0.31
CA LYS A 89 -8.04 5.55 -0.38
C LYS A 89 -7.41 6.85 0.16
N MET A 90 -7.09 6.91 1.46
CA MET A 90 -6.56 8.11 2.10
C MET A 90 -5.46 7.78 3.11
N LYS A 91 -4.38 8.60 3.13
CA LYS A 91 -3.34 8.58 4.16
C LYS A 91 -3.89 9.25 5.42
N LYS A 92 -4.60 8.48 6.25
CA LYS A 92 -5.11 9.00 7.54
C LYS A 92 -3.97 9.06 8.56
N MET A 93 -3.59 10.26 8.98
CA MET A 93 -2.68 10.46 10.11
C MET A 93 -3.46 10.37 11.43
N GLN A 94 -2.84 9.78 12.45
CA GLN A 94 -3.40 9.69 13.81
C GLN A 94 -2.91 10.87 14.63
N THR A 95 -3.81 11.55 15.35
CA THR A 95 -3.45 12.73 16.15
C THR A 95 -3.38 12.46 17.63
N LYS A 96 -4.39 11.78 18.16
CA LYS A 96 -4.53 11.50 19.59
C LYS A 96 -4.90 10.04 19.77
N LYS A 97 -4.21 9.39 20.70
CA LYS A 97 -4.50 8.05 21.18
C LYS A 97 -4.84 8.16 22.66
N ILE A 98 -5.90 7.48 23.08
CA ILE A 98 -6.16 7.25 24.50
C ILE A 98 -5.84 5.79 24.77
N HIS A 99 -4.88 5.58 25.66
CA HIS A 99 -4.43 4.26 26.09
C HIS A 99 -5.48 3.63 27.02
N VAL A 100 -5.60 2.30 26.96
CA VAL A 100 -6.50 1.51 27.80
C VAL A 100 -6.17 1.74 29.27
N ALA A 101 -4.90 1.64 29.65
CA ALA A 101 -4.44 1.87 31.02
C ALA A 101 -4.87 3.23 31.56
N ARG A 102 -4.66 4.30 30.78
CA ARG A 102 -5.11 5.65 31.15
C ARG A 102 -6.62 5.71 31.35
N ARG A 103 -7.40 5.21 30.39
CA ARG A 103 -8.88 5.24 30.49
C ARG A 103 -9.40 4.41 31.67
N ASN A 104 -8.79 3.26 31.95
CA ASN A 104 -9.18 2.39 33.06
C ASN A 104 -8.81 3.04 34.40
N ALA A 105 -7.65 3.68 34.52
CA ALA A 105 -7.28 4.48 35.68
C ALA A 105 -8.27 5.65 35.89
N ASP A 106 -8.63 6.36 34.82
CA ASP A 106 -9.62 7.44 34.87
C ASP A 106 -11.00 6.92 35.32
N LEU A 107 -11.40 5.70 34.94
CA LEU A 107 -12.64 5.08 35.41
C LEU A 107 -12.61 4.76 36.90
N ARG A 108 -11.52 4.17 37.41
CA ARG A 108 -11.39 3.84 38.84
C ARG A 108 -11.43 5.08 39.73
N LYS A 109 -11.01 6.23 39.21
CA LYS A 109 -11.07 7.53 39.91
C LYS A 109 -12.44 8.19 39.89
N GLN A 110 -13.42 7.69 39.14
CA GLN A 110 -14.76 8.28 39.11
C GLN A 110 -15.50 7.93 40.38
N VAL A 111 -16.16 8.92 40.99
CA VAL A 111 -16.93 8.79 42.25
C VAL A 111 -17.90 7.59 42.20
N ARG A 112 -18.60 7.40 41.08
CA ARG A 112 -19.54 6.28 40.88
C ARG A 112 -18.92 4.88 40.86
N PHE A 113 -17.60 4.77 40.72
CA PHE A 113 -16.86 3.51 40.70
C PHE A 113 -15.87 3.40 41.87
N GLN A 114 -15.89 4.37 42.79
CA GLN A 114 -15.02 4.38 43.95
C GLN A 114 -15.50 3.31 44.95
N GLY A 115 -14.59 2.45 45.41
CA GLY A 115 -14.92 1.33 46.31
C GLY A 115 -15.51 0.10 45.64
N LEU A 116 -15.83 0.15 44.33
CA LEU A 116 -16.28 -1.03 43.59
C LEU A 116 -15.11 -1.92 43.17
N PRO A 117 -15.26 -3.25 43.19
CA PRO A 117 -14.25 -4.16 42.67
C PRO A 117 -14.11 -4.00 41.15
N ASP A 118 -12.92 -4.29 40.63
CA ASP A 118 -12.59 -4.17 39.21
C ASP A 118 -13.53 -4.96 38.27
N SER A 119 -14.19 -6.01 38.79
CA SER A 119 -15.18 -6.82 38.07
C SER A 119 -16.46 -6.07 37.71
N GLU A 120 -16.83 -5.07 38.52
CA GLU A 120 -18.06 -4.27 38.32
C GLU A 120 -17.79 -3.00 37.52
N ILE A 121 -16.53 -2.58 37.43
CA ILE A 121 -16.11 -1.45 36.62
C ILE A 121 -16.04 -1.91 35.16
N PRO A 122 -16.57 -1.14 34.19
CA PRO A 122 -16.54 -1.50 32.76
C PRO A 122 -15.14 -1.30 32.14
N LEU A 123 -14.14 -2.00 32.67
CA LEU A 123 -12.75 -1.95 32.27
C LEU A 123 -12.54 -2.56 30.87
N VAL A 124 -11.66 -1.95 30.10
CA VAL A 124 -11.28 -2.47 28.78
C VAL A 124 -10.02 -3.31 28.94
N PRO A 125 -9.95 -4.53 28.39
CA PRO A 125 -8.72 -5.32 28.45
C PRO A 125 -7.57 -4.71 27.64
N ASP A 126 -6.32 -4.82 28.13
CA ASP A 126 -5.12 -4.22 27.51
C ASP A 126 -4.84 -4.69 26.08
N LYS A 127 -5.31 -5.89 25.71
CA LYS A 127 -5.23 -6.40 24.33
C LYS A 127 -5.89 -5.46 23.28
N TRP A 128 -6.73 -4.52 23.73
CA TRP A 128 -7.41 -3.54 22.90
C TRP A 128 -6.65 -2.21 22.74
N GLU A 129 -5.39 -2.17 23.14
CA GLU A 129 -4.55 -0.98 23.08
C GLU A 129 -4.36 -0.41 21.65
N PRO A 130 -4.62 0.89 21.42
CA PRO A 130 -5.25 1.89 22.29
C PRO A 130 -6.78 1.83 22.24
N TYR A 131 -7.39 2.17 23.38
CA TYR A 131 -8.83 2.30 23.59
C TYR A 131 -9.50 3.22 22.56
N GLN A 132 -8.87 4.36 22.27
CA GLN A 132 -9.41 5.35 21.35
C GLN A 132 -8.32 5.87 20.39
N ARG A 133 -8.68 6.07 19.12
CA ARG A 133 -7.82 6.73 18.12
C ARG A 133 -8.60 7.76 17.33
N LYS A 134 -8.12 9.00 17.29
CA LYS A 134 -8.61 10.05 16.39
C LYS A 134 -7.80 10.04 15.09
N TYR A 135 -8.50 9.92 13.96
CA TYR A 135 -7.95 10.05 12.62
C TYR A 135 -8.32 11.40 12.05
N ILE A 136 -7.36 12.04 11.37
CA ILE A 136 -7.57 13.28 10.61
C ILE A 136 -6.96 13.15 9.21
N CYS A 137 -7.22 14.14 8.37
CA CYS A 137 -6.52 14.32 7.11
C CYS A 137 -5.07 14.79 7.34
N THR A 138 -4.16 14.46 6.41
CA THR A 138 -2.81 15.05 6.34
C THR A 138 -2.83 16.58 6.32
N HIS A 139 -3.89 17.17 5.78
CA HIS A 139 -4.10 18.62 5.73
C HIS A 139 -4.96 19.17 6.89
N GLY A 140 -5.43 18.31 7.80
CA GLY A 140 -6.30 18.68 8.93
C GLY A 140 -5.56 19.03 10.22
N TRP A 141 -4.24 19.25 10.15
CA TRP A 141 -3.49 19.67 11.33
C TRP A 141 -3.69 21.16 11.54
N LYS A 142 -3.91 21.56 12.80
CA LYS A 142 -3.74 22.96 13.18
C LYS A 142 -2.29 23.36 12.99
N GLU A 143 -2.03 24.63 12.66
CA GLU A 143 -0.68 25.17 12.67
C GLU A 143 -0.02 24.90 14.03
N ARG A 144 1.27 24.55 13.99
CA ARG A 144 2.10 24.46 15.20
C ARG A 144 3.31 25.30 14.90
N GLU A 145 3.50 26.36 15.67
CA GLU A 145 4.78 27.05 15.72
C GLU A 145 5.82 26.05 16.21
N ARG A 146 6.86 25.86 15.40
CA ARG A 146 7.97 24.94 15.69
C ARG A 146 9.30 25.66 15.87
N SER A 147 9.33 27.00 15.78
CA SER A 147 10.53 27.82 15.92
C SER A 147 10.19 29.31 16.01
N THR A 148 11.02 30.10 16.71
CA THR A 148 11.08 31.59 16.77
C THR A 148 11.59 32.22 15.45
N GLY A 149 11.16 31.72 14.30
CA GLY A 149 11.92 31.65 13.03
C GLY A 149 12.55 32.93 12.43
N LYS A 150 13.82 32.80 12.00
CA LYS A 150 14.54 33.67 11.04
C LYS A 150 14.49 33.20 9.57
N ARG A 151 13.86 32.05 9.27
CA ARG A 151 13.71 31.55 7.89
C ARG A 151 12.24 31.65 7.50
N THR A 152 11.97 32.20 6.31
CA THR A 152 10.62 32.29 5.73
C THR A 152 10.05 30.88 5.54
N SER A 153 9.16 30.48 6.45
CA SER A 153 8.39 29.25 6.35
C SER A 153 7.67 29.25 4.99
N HIS A 154 8.00 28.30 4.11
CA HIS A 154 7.22 28.06 2.89
C HIS A 154 5.77 27.83 3.32
N LYS A 155 4.85 28.75 2.94
CA LYS A 155 3.40 28.76 3.25
C LYS A 155 2.86 27.34 3.40
N LEU A 156 2.83 26.85 4.63
CA LEU A 156 2.40 25.49 4.93
C LEU A 156 0.88 25.53 4.92
N ARG A 157 0.28 25.36 3.73
CA ARG A 157 -1.17 25.30 3.53
C ARG A 157 -1.73 24.05 4.20
N ARG A 158 -1.77 24.05 5.53
CA ARG A 158 -2.65 23.20 6.32
C ARG A 158 -4.03 23.77 6.07
N THR A 159 -4.78 23.17 5.14
CA THR A 159 -6.10 23.65 4.72
C THR A 159 -7.15 23.52 5.83
N GLU A 160 -6.73 23.24 7.08
CA GLU A 160 -7.60 22.95 8.22
C GLU A 160 -8.73 21.98 7.87
N CYS A 161 -8.37 20.96 7.10
CA CYS A 161 -9.32 20.02 6.55
C CYS A 161 -10.26 19.44 7.65
N PRO A 162 -11.59 19.55 7.49
CA PRO A 162 -12.56 19.22 8.55
C PRO A 162 -12.69 17.72 8.78
N PHE A 163 -12.13 16.89 7.89
CA PHE A 163 -12.17 15.45 8.01
C PHE A 163 -11.65 14.98 9.37
N GLN A 164 -12.52 14.30 10.10
CA GLN A 164 -12.15 13.64 11.34
C GLN A 164 -13.02 12.42 11.60
N MET A 165 -12.42 11.45 12.25
CA MET A 165 -13.10 10.21 12.58
C MET A 165 -12.48 9.62 13.83
N LEU A 166 -13.31 9.33 14.84
CA LEU A 166 -12.85 8.76 16.10
C LEU A 166 -13.21 7.28 16.15
N ALA A 167 -12.21 6.41 16.24
CA ALA A 167 -12.41 4.98 16.42
C ALA A 167 -12.26 4.65 17.91
N GLN A 168 -13.31 4.10 18.53
CA GLN A 168 -13.36 3.77 19.94
C GLN A 168 -13.67 2.29 20.15
N VAL A 169 -13.01 1.67 21.11
CA VAL A 169 -13.31 0.32 21.57
C VAL A 169 -14.57 0.34 22.43
N VAL A 170 -15.52 -0.54 22.15
CA VAL A 170 -16.77 -0.68 22.89
C VAL A 170 -17.11 -2.15 23.09
N MET A 171 -17.73 -2.47 24.22
CA MET A 171 -18.36 -3.76 24.46
C MET A 171 -19.73 -3.76 23.78
N ARG A 172 -20.01 -4.77 22.94
CA ARG A 172 -21.30 -4.91 22.26
C ARG A 172 -22.26 -5.73 23.12
N ARG A 173 -23.57 -5.65 22.81
CA ARG A 173 -24.65 -6.34 23.54
C ARG A 173 -24.43 -7.86 23.72
N GLY A 174 -23.71 -8.53 22.82
CA GLY A 174 -23.36 -9.96 22.95
C GLY A 174 -21.99 -10.24 23.59
N GLY A 175 -21.55 -9.43 24.57
CA GLY A 175 -20.27 -9.62 25.30
C GLY A 175 -19.00 -9.47 24.45
N THR A 176 -19.15 -9.17 23.15
CA THR A 176 -18.03 -9.12 22.21
C THR A 176 -17.49 -7.70 22.09
N TRP A 177 -16.19 -7.55 22.29
CA TRP A 177 -15.49 -6.30 22.05
C TRP A 177 -15.42 -5.96 20.55
N GLY A 178 -15.72 -4.70 20.23
CA GLY A 178 -15.68 -4.18 18.87
C GLY A 178 -15.15 -2.76 18.80
N ILE A 179 -14.97 -2.28 17.57
CA ILE A 179 -14.63 -0.87 17.31
C ILE A 179 -15.87 -0.22 16.70
N VAL A 180 -16.25 0.90 17.27
CA VAL A 180 -17.28 1.80 16.75
C VAL A 180 -16.63 3.11 16.37
N THR A 181 -17.14 3.67 15.28
CA THR A 181 -16.73 4.98 14.80
C THR A 181 -17.69 6.02 15.40
N LYS A 182 -17.16 7.15 15.84
CA LYS A 182 -17.89 8.28 16.43
C LYS A 182 -17.34 9.59 15.88
N ARG A 183 -18.11 10.67 16.05
CA ARG A 183 -17.73 12.05 15.67
C ARG A 183 -17.16 12.10 14.24
N GLU A 184 -17.99 11.63 13.30
CA GLU A 184 -17.61 11.37 11.92
C GLU A 184 -17.85 12.60 11.05
N VAL A 185 -16.78 13.15 10.50
CA VAL A 185 -16.83 14.15 9.43
C VAL A 185 -16.01 13.59 8.28
N TYR A 186 -16.69 13.28 7.18
CA TYR A 186 -16.07 12.69 5.99
C TYR A 186 -15.81 13.69 4.86
N SER A 187 -16.23 14.95 5.04
CA SER A 187 -16.01 16.01 4.07
C SER A 187 -14.55 16.45 4.04
N HIS A 188 -14.15 16.93 2.87
CA HIS A 188 -12.85 17.50 2.61
C HIS A 188 -13.02 18.84 1.91
N ASN A 189 -12.13 19.77 2.20
CA ASN A 189 -12.09 21.09 1.57
C ASN A 189 -10.91 21.22 0.58
N HIS A 190 -10.37 20.08 0.15
CA HIS A 190 -9.28 19.98 -0.81
C HIS A 190 -9.50 18.74 -1.67
N PRO A 191 -8.95 18.69 -2.89
CA PRO A 191 -9.06 17.52 -3.74
C PRO A 191 -8.45 16.29 -3.08
N ILE A 192 -9.11 15.14 -3.27
CA ILE A 192 -8.61 13.83 -2.88
C ILE A 192 -8.70 12.93 -4.09
N SER A 193 -7.58 12.33 -4.45
CA SER A 193 -7.49 11.34 -5.50
C SER A 193 -6.52 10.23 -5.12
N ASP A 194 -6.63 9.08 -5.79
CA ASP A 194 -5.68 7.99 -5.64
C ASP A 194 -4.26 8.44 -6.04
N GLY A 195 -4.14 9.29 -7.06
CA GLY A 195 -2.86 9.88 -7.48
C GLY A 195 -2.21 10.71 -6.38
N ILE A 196 -2.97 11.59 -5.71
CA ILE A 196 -2.47 12.38 -4.57
C ILE A 196 -2.09 11.46 -3.40
N TYR A 197 -2.86 10.41 -3.16
CA TYR A 197 -2.53 9.45 -2.10
C TYR A 197 -1.22 8.69 -2.39
N ARG A 198 -1.05 8.25 -3.64
CA ARG A 198 0.13 7.51 -4.08
C ARG A 198 1.36 8.39 -4.27
N SER A 199 1.22 9.72 -4.37
CA SER A 199 2.37 10.62 -4.47
C SER A 199 3.03 10.91 -3.13
N TYR A 200 2.44 10.54 -1.99
CA TYR A 200 3.07 10.74 -0.69
C TYR A 200 4.34 9.88 -0.54
N PRO A 201 5.47 10.43 -0.05
CA PRO A 201 6.75 9.71 0.06
C PRO A 201 6.65 8.31 0.69
N ASP A 202 6.07 8.20 1.89
CA ASP A 202 5.93 6.92 2.59
C ASP A 202 5.06 5.86 1.87
N ILE A 203 4.27 6.28 0.87
CA ILE A 203 3.39 5.40 0.10
C ILE A 203 4.04 5.04 -1.23
N ARG A 204 4.65 6.03 -1.88
CA ARG A 204 5.22 5.89 -3.22
C ARG A 204 6.54 5.12 -3.21
N GLN A 205 7.32 5.22 -2.13
CA GLN A 205 8.60 4.52 -1.99
C GLN A 205 8.40 3.02 -1.77
N VAL A 206 9.38 2.23 -2.22
CA VAL A 206 9.44 0.78 -1.96
C VAL A 206 9.82 0.54 -0.49
N PRO A 207 8.98 -0.16 0.30
CA PRO A 207 9.31 -0.50 1.68
C PRO A 207 10.48 -1.49 1.76
N VAL A 208 11.31 -1.39 2.81
CA VAL A 208 12.47 -2.27 3.05
C VAL A 208 12.12 -3.77 3.14
N GLY A 209 10.87 -4.11 3.47
CA GLY A 209 10.38 -5.50 3.49
C GLY A 209 9.57 -5.90 2.25
N SER A 210 9.72 -5.18 1.14
CA SER A 210 9.00 -5.46 -0.11
C SER A 210 9.55 -6.72 -0.78
N ALA A 211 8.67 -7.49 -1.43
CA ALA A 211 9.07 -8.63 -2.26
C ALA A 211 9.92 -8.22 -3.47
N LEU A 212 9.97 -6.92 -3.80
CA LEU A 212 10.81 -6.36 -4.86
C LEU A 212 12.27 -6.23 -4.45
N MET A 213 12.56 -6.17 -3.15
CA MET A 213 13.90 -5.85 -2.64
C MET A 213 14.98 -6.80 -3.18
N PRO A 214 14.79 -8.14 -3.22
CA PRO A 214 15.81 -9.03 -3.76
C PRO A 214 16.16 -8.77 -5.23
N GLY A 215 15.17 -8.42 -6.05
CA GLY A 215 15.41 -8.08 -7.46
C GLY A 215 16.07 -6.70 -7.63
N ILE A 216 15.76 -5.75 -6.75
CA ILE A 216 16.44 -4.45 -6.72
C ILE A 216 17.89 -4.61 -6.25
N GLU A 217 18.13 -5.44 -5.24
CA GLU A 217 19.46 -5.80 -4.74
C GLU A 217 20.31 -6.40 -5.87
N LEU A 218 19.78 -7.40 -6.59
CA LEU A 218 20.47 -7.99 -7.74
C LEU A 218 20.82 -6.95 -8.82
N LEU A 219 19.91 -6.03 -9.12
CA LEU A 219 20.16 -4.97 -10.10
C LEU A 219 21.24 -3.99 -9.63
N VAL A 220 21.27 -3.69 -8.34
CA VAL A 220 22.31 -2.83 -7.75
C VAL A 220 23.67 -3.54 -7.76
N ASP A 221 23.72 -4.82 -7.42
CA ASP A 221 24.96 -5.62 -7.41
C ASP A 221 25.53 -5.81 -8.82
N ALA A 222 24.67 -5.84 -9.83
CA ALA A 222 25.05 -5.87 -11.25
C ALA A 222 25.39 -4.48 -11.84
N ASP A 223 25.48 -3.44 -11.00
CA ASP A 223 25.73 -2.04 -11.37
C ASP A 223 24.76 -1.50 -12.44
N ALA A 224 23.50 -1.94 -12.38
CA ALA A 224 22.49 -1.50 -13.32
C ALA A 224 22.15 -0.02 -13.12
N GLY A 225 22.01 0.71 -14.23
CA GLY A 225 21.63 2.12 -14.19
C GLY A 225 20.29 2.38 -13.47
N THR A 226 20.18 3.53 -12.80
CA THR A 226 18.98 3.91 -12.03
C THR A 226 17.67 3.87 -12.85
N SER A 227 17.73 4.10 -14.16
CA SER A 227 16.57 3.95 -15.07
C SER A 227 16.08 2.52 -15.18
N SER A 228 16.99 1.54 -15.17
CA SER A 228 16.64 0.11 -15.20
C SER A 228 15.93 -0.29 -13.90
N ILE A 229 16.47 0.12 -12.75
CA ILE A 229 15.86 -0.10 -11.44
C ILE A 229 14.48 0.59 -11.36
N TYR A 230 14.35 1.80 -11.88
CA TYR A 230 13.08 2.52 -11.96
C TYR A 230 12.03 1.75 -12.77
N ASN A 231 12.39 1.27 -13.97
CA ASN A 231 11.49 0.49 -14.83
C ASN A 231 11.09 -0.81 -14.15
N TYR A 232 12.04 -1.54 -13.56
CA TYR A 232 11.78 -2.75 -12.80
C TYR A 232 10.74 -2.53 -11.70
N ILE A 233 10.88 -1.47 -10.90
CA ILE A 233 9.92 -1.15 -9.84
C ILE A 233 8.53 -0.85 -10.42
N ARG A 234 8.44 -0.12 -11.54
CA ARG A 234 7.16 0.23 -12.16
C ARG A 234 6.45 -0.95 -12.82
N GLU A 235 7.20 -1.84 -13.44
CA GLU A 235 6.65 -3.01 -14.13
C GLU A 235 6.20 -4.10 -13.14
N ASN A 236 6.88 -4.19 -11.99
CA ASN A 236 6.63 -5.25 -11.00
C ASN A 236 5.80 -4.77 -9.81
N SER A 237 5.36 -3.51 -9.78
CA SER A 237 4.64 -2.98 -8.62
C SER A 237 3.70 -1.82 -8.90
N ASN A 238 2.91 -1.49 -7.87
CA ASN A 238 2.00 -0.35 -7.88
C ASN A 238 2.63 0.93 -7.31
N HIS A 239 3.94 0.93 -7.06
CA HIS A 239 4.65 2.07 -6.49
C HIS A 239 4.86 3.18 -7.53
N CYS A 240 4.50 4.41 -7.15
CA CYS A 240 4.71 5.60 -7.97
C CYS A 240 6.04 6.27 -7.61
N VAL A 241 7.14 5.50 -7.69
CA VAL A 241 8.48 6.01 -7.40
C VAL A 241 8.87 7.13 -8.35
N THR A 242 9.67 8.07 -7.85
CA THR A 242 10.38 9.06 -8.66
C THR A 242 11.85 8.63 -8.85
N MET A 243 12.55 9.22 -9.81
CA MET A 243 13.99 8.96 -10.00
C MET A 243 14.79 9.27 -8.72
N ASP A 244 14.43 10.32 -7.98
CA ASP A 244 15.08 10.64 -6.71
C ASP A 244 14.82 9.59 -5.63
N ASP A 245 13.62 9.00 -5.59
CA ASP A 245 13.36 7.90 -4.66
C ASP A 245 14.25 6.68 -4.97
N VAL A 246 14.51 6.41 -6.26
CA VAL A 246 15.41 5.32 -6.70
C VAL A 246 16.86 5.64 -6.35
N ARG A 247 17.35 6.85 -6.66
CA ARG A 247 18.70 7.29 -6.26
C ARG A 247 18.91 7.19 -4.76
N ASN A 248 17.94 7.66 -3.97
CA ASN A 248 17.97 7.56 -2.52
C ASN A 248 17.91 6.10 -2.03
N LEU A 249 17.17 5.23 -2.70
CA LEU A 249 17.12 3.80 -2.38
C LEU A 249 18.49 3.14 -2.59
N VAL A 250 19.10 3.34 -3.76
CA VAL A 250 20.42 2.80 -4.11
C VAL A 250 21.49 3.34 -3.15
N ALA A 251 21.50 4.65 -2.88
CA ALA A 251 22.44 5.26 -1.92
C ALA A 251 22.34 4.64 -0.52
N ARG A 252 21.12 4.33 -0.04
CA ARG A 252 20.93 3.62 1.23
C ARG A 252 21.47 2.19 1.20
N MET A 253 21.32 1.50 0.07
CA MET A 253 21.82 0.13 -0.10
C MET A 253 23.34 0.09 -0.11
N HIS A 254 24.00 1.00 -0.83
CA HIS A 254 25.47 1.12 -0.83
C HIS A 254 26.01 1.48 0.56
N LYS A 255 25.33 2.38 1.28
CA LYS A 255 25.72 2.71 2.66
C LYS A 255 25.57 1.51 3.60
N LYS A 256 24.57 0.66 3.38
CA LYS A 256 24.34 -0.55 4.18
C LYS A 256 25.38 -1.63 3.89
N GLY A 257 25.75 -1.83 2.63
CA GLY A 257 26.82 -2.75 2.22
C GLY A 257 28.19 -2.36 2.77
N LYS A 258 28.48 -1.05 2.87
CA LYS A 258 29.71 -0.51 3.49
C LYS A 258 29.77 -0.64 5.02
N LEU A 259 28.65 -0.91 5.70
CA LEU A 259 28.60 -1.09 7.16
C LEU A 259 28.58 -2.58 7.56
N SER A 260 28.49 -3.48 6.58
CA SER A 260 28.51 -4.94 6.76
C SER A 260 29.83 -5.58 6.32
N LEU A 261 30.80 -4.76 5.90
CA LEU A 261 32.20 -5.08 5.65
C LEU A 261 33.04 -4.39 6.73
#